data_AF-A0A2S8BCL3-F1
#
_entry.id   AF-A0A2S8BCL3-F1
#
_cell.length_a   1.000
_cell.length_b   1.000
_cell.length_c   1.000
_cell.angle_alpha   90.00
_cell.angle_beta   90.00
_cell.angle_gamma   90.00
#
_symmetry.space_group_name_H-M   'P 1'
#
loop_
_entity.id
_entity.type
_entity.pdbx_description
1 polymer ?
#
loop_
_entity_poly.entity_id
_entity_poly.type
_entity_poly.pdbx_seq_one_letter_code
_entity_poly.pdbx_strand_id
1 'polypeptide(L)'
;MCVEDAAELAPPHPHLVKLVARRANVEGVGEVTVRELVRQALRMRPDRIVVGEVRGAEVVDLLAALNTGHDGGAGTVHANGFIAAYLAAVVLANSGLPHRSATRSFAEGLGWLAQIGLFVLLGLLVSPGDLSGELIPAVVAGAVLLLLGRPLSVLISLAGFRVPWREQVFLSWAGLRGAVPIVLATFPIVAGVPDSFRLLNIVFILVVVFTLVQGPSLGLIAHVMRLIPRDTTREIHVESAPLDVLEAELLTMTVLPASRLNNVSVLELRLPDPSVITLIIRDGHTFVPQPDTRIAVGDELLIVTTSKTRVATERRLRAVSRRGKLAYWFDEYGEPD
;
A
#
# COMPACT_ATOMS: atom_id res chain seq x y z
N MET A 1 10.47 35.64 10.73
CA MET A 1 11.81 35.37 10.17
C MET A 1 11.69 34.77 8.79
N CYS A 2 12.55 35.16 7.86
CA CYS A 2 12.64 34.58 6.53
C CYS A 2 14.04 34.02 6.32
N VAL A 3 14.15 32.73 5.98
CA VAL A 3 15.41 32.02 5.75
C VAL A 3 15.45 31.56 4.30
N GLU A 4 16.46 31.97 3.54
CA GLU A 4 16.53 31.73 2.09
C GLU A 4 17.95 31.37 1.63
N ASP A 5 18.09 30.63 0.52
CA ASP A 5 19.39 30.39 -0.15
C ASP A 5 19.78 31.59 -1.03
N ALA A 6 18.79 32.24 -1.65
CA ALA A 6 18.91 33.52 -2.35
C ALA A 6 17.85 34.49 -1.82
N ALA A 7 18.19 35.77 -1.67
CA ALA A 7 17.28 36.77 -1.11
C ALA A 7 16.18 37.16 -2.11
N GLU A 8 15.03 36.49 -2.08
CA GLU A 8 13.93 36.70 -3.04
C GLU A 8 12.67 37.28 -2.37
N LEU A 9 12.30 36.76 -1.20
CA LEU A 9 11.10 37.18 -0.47
C LEU A 9 11.28 38.54 0.19
N ALA A 10 10.45 39.53 -0.14
CA ALA A 10 10.38 40.82 0.56
C ALA A 10 8.98 41.13 1.13
N PRO A 11 8.49 40.39 2.14
CA PRO A 11 7.23 40.70 2.80
C PRO A 11 7.25 42.11 3.42
N PRO A 12 6.23 42.95 3.18
CA PRO A 12 6.13 44.26 3.83
C PRO A 12 5.69 44.08 5.28
N HIS A 13 6.63 43.78 6.18
CA HIS A 13 6.37 43.60 7.61
C HIS A 13 7.47 44.28 8.46
N PRO A 14 7.11 45.10 9.47
CA PRO A 14 8.06 45.92 10.23
C PRO A 14 9.07 45.12 11.08
N HIS A 15 8.72 43.89 11.48
CA HIS A 15 9.59 43.00 12.27
C HIS A 15 10.18 41.84 11.45
N LEU A 16 10.39 42.04 10.15
CA LEU A 16 11.00 41.02 9.29
C LEU A 16 12.52 40.96 9.51
N VAL A 17 13.00 39.83 10.02
CA VAL A 17 14.43 39.46 9.99
C VAL A 17 14.66 38.47 8.86
N LYS A 18 15.57 38.81 7.93
CA LYS A 18 16.00 37.96 6.82
C LYS A 18 17.35 37.32 7.12
N LEU A 19 17.45 36.02 6.87
CA LEU A 19 18.66 35.23 6.99
C LEU A 19 18.92 34.57 5.64
N VAL A 20 20.09 34.82 5.05
CA VAL A 20 20.43 34.34 3.71
C VAL A 20 21.65 33.44 3.81
N ALA A 21 21.56 32.25 3.20
CA ALA A 21 22.67 31.32 3.17
C ALA A 21 23.86 31.90 2.40
N ARG A 22 25.06 31.44 2.74
CA ARG A 22 26.29 31.89 2.10
C ARG A 22 27.10 30.66 1.73
N ARG A 23 27.46 30.53 0.45
CA ARG A 23 28.40 29.50 0.00
C ARG A 23 29.80 29.79 0.52
N ALA A 24 30.61 28.73 0.66
CA ALA A 24 32.02 28.88 0.98
C ALA A 24 32.72 29.80 -0.03
N ASN A 25 33.72 30.56 0.44
CA ASN A 25 34.62 31.29 -0.43
C ASN A 25 35.50 30.31 -1.24
N VAL A 26 36.33 30.83 -2.15
CA VAL A 26 37.21 30.02 -3.03
C VAL A 26 38.20 29.15 -2.23
N GLU A 27 38.46 29.49 -0.98
CA GLU A 27 39.33 28.77 -0.04
C GLU A 27 38.57 27.76 0.84
N GLY A 28 37.26 27.56 0.62
CA GLY A 28 36.42 26.63 1.38
C GLY A 28 35.96 27.14 2.75
N VAL A 29 36.15 28.42 3.06
CA VAL A 29 35.87 29.02 4.37
C VAL A 29 34.60 29.88 4.31
N GLY A 30 33.85 29.87 5.42
CA GLY A 30 32.73 30.79 5.64
C GLY A 30 31.38 30.36 5.07
N GLU A 31 31.20 29.07 4.78
CA GLU A 31 29.88 28.52 4.45
C GLU A 31 28.91 28.74 5.62
N VAL A 32 27.68 29.17 5.30
CA VAL A 32 26.56 29.25 6.23
C VAL A 32 25.39 28.58 5.53
N THR A 33 25.02 27.40 6.00
CA THR A 33 23.96 26.60 5.38
C THR A 33 22.57 27.06 5.81
N VAL A 34 21.55 26.83 4.98
CA VAL A 34 20.13 27.08 5.32
C VAL A 34 19.74 26.39 6.63
N ARG A 35 20.23 25.16 6.86
CA ARG A 35 20.02 24.41 8.10
C ARG A 35 20.51 25.16 9.33
N GLU A 36 21.70 25.74 9.23
CA GLU A 36 22.31 26.51 10.31
C GLU A 36 21.50 27.77 10.62
N LEU A 37 21.04 28.46 9.57
CA LEU A 37 20.16 29.60 9.70
C LEU A 37 18.80 29.26 10.29
N VAL A 38 18.19 28.11 9.93
CA VAL A 38 16.94 27.64 10.55
C VAL A 38 17.15 27.37 12.03
N ARG A 39 18.24 26.68 12.42
CA ARG A 39 18.55 26.44 13.83
C ARG A 39 18.77 27.73 14.62
N GLN A 40 19.47 28.71 14.04
CA GLN A 40 19.66 30.01 14.67
C GLN A 40 18.35 30.79 14.74
N ALA A 41 17.53 30.75 13.70
CA ALA A 41 16.20 31.36 13.71
C ALA A 41 15.35 30.82 14.85
N LEU A 42 15.32 29.49 15.06
CA LEU A 42 14.57 28.88 16.17
C LEU A 42 15.07 29.28 17.55
N ARG A 43 16.37 29.55 17.72
CA ARG A 43 16.93 30.09 18.97
C ARG A 43 16.44 31.51 19.27
N MET A 44 16.06 32.26 18.25
CA MET A 44 15.54 33.62 18.39
C MET A 44 14.03 33.66 18.71
N ARG A 45 13.37 32.50 18.87
CA ARG A 45 11.93 32.36 19.17
C ARG A 45 11.03 33.22 18.25
N PRO A 46 11.02 32.94 16.94
CA PRO A 46 10.26 33.74 16.00
C PRO A 46 8.78 33.39 16.09
N ASP A 47 7.88 34.37 16.03
CA ASP A 47 6.43 34.10 15.98
C ASP A 47 6.04 33.36 14.68
N ARG A 48 6.75 33.64 13.59
CA ARG A 48 6.58 33.00 12.28
C ARG A 48 7.92 32.77 11.61
N ILE A 49 8.08 31.60 11.00
CA ILE A 49 9.28 31.22 10.24
C ILE A 49 8.89 30.88 8.81
N VAL A 50 9.49 31.56 7.84
CA VAL A 50 9.32 31.27 6.42
C VAL A 50 10.65 30.76 5.89
N VAL A 51 10.67 29.53 5.37
CA VAL A 51 11.87 28.95 4.74
C VAL A 51 11.64 28.89 3.25
N GLY A 52 12.41 29.66 2.48
CA GLY A 52 12.21 29.84 1.03
C GLY A 52 12.21 28.51 0.29
N GLU A 53 13.32 27.78 0.32
CA GLU A 53 13.46 26.50 -0.37
C GLU A 53 14.19 25.48 0.50
N VAL A 54 13.50 24.39 0.86
CA VAL A 54 14.05 23.26 1.60
C VAL A 54 14.42 22.16 0.60
N ARG A 55 15.71 21.88 0.47
CA ARG A 55 16.30 20.88 -0.44
C ARG A 55 16.99 19.72 0.28
N GLY A 56 17.17 19.79 1.61
CA GLY A 56 17.97 18.83 2.36
C GLY A 56 17.61 18.71 3.84
N ALA A 57 18.63 18.57 4.68
CA ALA A 57 18.50 18.21 6.09
C ALA A 57 17.75 19.26 6.95
N GLU A 58 17.63 20.49 6.47
CA GLU A 58 16.84 21.56 7.06
C GLU A 58 15.33 21.26 7.12
N VAL A 59 14.84 20.26 6.36
CA VAL A 59 13.46 19.76 6.47
C VAL A 59 13.13 19.26 7.88
N VAL A 60 14.10 18.64 8.57
CA VAL A 60 13.90 18.11 9.92
C VAL A 60 13.74 19.25 10.91
N ASP A 61 14.59 20.28 10.79
CA ASP A 61 14.56 21.45 11.67
C ASP A 61 13.27 22.28 11.41
N LEU A 62 12.79 22.38 10.16
CA LEU A 62 11.50 23.00 9.83
C LEU A 62 10.30 22.21 10.36
N LEU A 63 10.28 20.89 10.19
CA LEU A 63 9.20 20.04 10.70
C LEU A 63 9.16 20.04 12.23
N ALA A 64 10.31 20.06 12.89
CA ALA A 64 10.39 20.23 14.34
C ALA A 64 9.79 21.58 14.78
N ALA A 65 10.10 22.66 14.06
CA ALA A 65 9.53 23.98 14.34
C ALA A 65 8.00 24.01 14.21
N LEU A 66 7.45 23.36 13.18
CA LEU A 66 6.01 23.21 12.98
C LEU A 66 5.36 22.38 14.10
N ASN A 67 6.02 21.32 14.55
CA ASN A 67 5.52 20.45 15.59
C ASN A 67 5.54 21.10 17.00
N THR A 68 6.45 22.04 17.27
CA THR A 68 6.58 22.70 18.58
C THR A 68 5.70 23.94 18.77
N GLY A 69 4.71 24.17 17.90
CA GLY A 69 3.70 25.23 18.10
C GLY A 69 4.11 26.63 17.67
N HIS A 70 4.95 26.77 16.64
CA HIS A 70 5.12 28.08 15.97
C HIS A 70 3.93 28.32 15.04
N ASP A 71 3.00 29.18 15.45
CA ASP A 71 1.66 29.43 14.85
C ASP A 71 1.64 29.90 13.38
N GLY A 72 2.75 29.88 12.65
CA GLY A 72 2.80 30.30 11.25
C GLY A 72 4.09 29.94 10.52
N GLY A 73 4.53 28.69 10.62
CA GLY A 73 5.61 28.17 9.78
C GLY A 73 5.16 27.93 8.33
N ALA A 74 5.89 28.46 7.35
CA ALA A 74 5.65 28.21 5.93
C ALA A 74 6.97 27.90 5.23
N GLY A 75 6.98 26.96 4.29
CA GLY A 75 8.16 26.77 3.45
C GLY A 75 7.87 25.93 2.22
N THR A 76 8.63 26.15 1.16
CA THR A 76 8.54 25.29 -0.01
C THR A 76 9.53 24.15 0.16
N VAL A 77 9.03 22.91 0.10
CA VAL A 77 9.87 21.72 0.16
C VAL A 77 10.02 21.24 -1.28
N HIS A 78 11.24 21.31 -1.80
CA HIS A 78 11.60 20.64 -3.05
C HIS A 78 11.74 19.14 -2.76
N ALA A 79 10.60 18.48 -2.60
CA ALA A 79 10.52 17.03 -2.52
C ALA A 79 10.13 16.47 -3.89
N ASN A 80 10.73 15.35 -4.28
CA ASN A 80 10.18 14.55 -5.36
C ASN A 80 8.80 14.05 -4.92
N GLY A 81 7.74 14.56 -5.55
CA GLY A 81 6.35 14.22 -5.21
C GLY A 81 6.08 12.71 -5.22
N PHE A 82 6.77 11.94 -6.08
CA PHE A 82 6.67 10.48 -6.10
C PHE A 82 7.25 9.84 -4.83
N ILE A 83 8.39 10.35 -4.33
CA ILE A 83 9.00 9.85 -3.09
C ILE A 83 8.17 10.27 -1.88
N ALA A 84 7.67 11.50 -1.85
CA ALA A 84 6.79 11.98 -0.79
C ALA A 84 5.50 11.14 -0.71
N ALA A 85 4.87 10.86 -1.84
CA ALA A 85 3.69 9.99 -1.92
C ALA A 85 4.02 8.55 -1.48
N TYR A 86 5.17 8.01 -1.90
CA TYR A 86 5.63 6.69 -1.47
C TYR A 86 5.85 6.62 0.05
N LEU A 87 6.56 7.58 0.63
CA LEU A 87 6.81 7.63 2.07
C LEU A 87 5.52 7.81 2.86
N ALA A 88 4.62 8.69 2.40
CA ALA A 88 3.29 8.85 3.00
C ALA A 88 2.51 7.52 2.98
N ALA A 89 2.54 6.79 1.86
CA ALA A 89 1.91 5.48 1.74
C ALA A 89 2.54 4.45 2.68
N VAL A 90 3.86 4.44 2.84
CA VAL A 90 4.56 3.55 3.79
C VAL A 90 4.20 3.88 5.25
N VAL A 91 4.14 5.17 5.61
CA VAL A 91 3.72 5.60 6.95
C VAL A 91 2.27 5.17 7.20
N LEU A 92 1.38 5.45 6.25
CA LEU A 92 -0.03 5.12 6.32
C LEU A 92 -0.29 3.59 6.39
N ALA A 93 0.51 2.81 5.66
CA ALA A 93 0.44 1.35 5.69
C ALA A 93 0.85 0.75 7.05
N ASN A 94 1.65 1.48 7.82
CA ASN A 94 2.15 1.10 9.14
C ASN A 94 1.36 1.72 10.32
N SER A 95 0.47 2.69 10.08
CA SER A 95 -0.24 3.42 11.13
C SER A 95 -1.54 2.74 11.62
N GLY A 96 -1.84 1.51 11.19
CA GLY A 96 -3.01 0.76 11.65
C GLY A 96 -4.35 1.33 11.19
N LEU A 97 -4.54 1.48 9.87
CA LEU A 97 -5.77 2.04 9.30
C LEU A 97 -7.03 1.18 9.57
N PRO A 98 -8.15 1.79 10.01
CA PRO A 98 -9.48 1.17 9.93
C PRO A 98 -9.80 0.78 8.48
N HIS A 99 -10.42 -0.38 8.25
CA HIS A 99 -10.79 -0.88 6.90
C HIS A 99 -9.61 -1.00 5.91
N ARG A 100 -8.40 -1.32 6.38
CA ARG A 100 -7.16 -1.45 5.57
C ARG A 100 -7.35 -2.21 4.25
N SER A 101 -8.15 -3.28 4.24
CA SER A 101 -8.42 -4.07 3.03
C SER A 101 -9.09 -3.24 1.94
N ALA A 102 -10.14 -2.48 2.27
CA ALA A 102 -10.87 -1.69 1.29
C ALA A 102 -9.99 -0.57 0.71
N THR A 103 -9.23 0.14 1.57
CA THR A 103 -8.29 1.18 1.13
C THR A 103 -7.20 0.61 0.21
N ARG A 104 -6.66 -0.56 0.57
CA ARG A 104 -5.65 -1.25 -0.24
C ARG A 104 -6.21 -1.65 -1.61
N SER A 105 -7.37 -2.31 -1.64
CA SER A 105 -8.00 -2.72 -2.91
C SER A 105 -8.32 -1.53 -3.81
N PHE A 106 -8.79 -0.41 -3.23
CA PHE A 106 -9.03 0.82 -3.99
C PHE A 106 -7.73 1.41 -4.58
N ALA A 107 -6.66 1.51 -3.78
CA ALA A 107 -5.37 2.00 -4.23
C ALA A 107 -4.73 1.10 -5.29
N GLU A 108 -4.84 -0.23 -5.14
CA GLU A 108 -4.41 -1.21 -6.14
C GLU A 108 -5.21 -1.03 -7.44
N GLY A 109 -6.54 -0.90 -7.37
CA GLY A 109 -7.38 -0.64 -8.55
C GLY A 109 -7.00 0.64 -9.29
N LEU A 110 -6.78 1.75 -8.57
CA LEU A 110 -6.28 3.00 -9.16
C LEU A 110 -4.90 2.83 -9.81
N GLY A 111 -4.00 2.08 -9.17
CA GLY A 111 -2.67 1.78 -9.71
C GLY A 111 -2.74 1.01 -11.03
N TRP A 112 -3.63 0.01 -11.13
CA TRP A 112 -3.85 -0.74 -12.36
C TRP A 112 -4.44 0.13 -13.46
N LEU A 113 -5.42 0.98 -13.16
CA LEU A 113 -5.99 1.92 -14.13
C LEU A 113 -4.95 2.90 -14.66
N ALA A 114 -4.14 3.49 -13.78
CA ALA A 114 -3.06 4.39 -14.17
C ALA A 114 -2.00 3.69 -15.04
N GLN A 115 -1.66 2.44 -14.69
CA GLN A 115 -0.71 1.64 -15.47
C GLN A 115 -1.25 1.35 -16.88
N ILE A 116 -2.50 0.89 -17.01
CA ILE A 116 -3.13 0.65 -18.31
C ILE A 116 -3.19 1.95 -19.12
N GLY A 117 -3.64 3.05 -18.50
CA GLY A 117 -3.70 4.37 -19.15
C GLY A 117 -2.35 4.83 -19.68
N LEU A 118 -1.27 4.59 -18.93
CA LEU A 118 0.09 4.91 -19.35
C LEU A 118 0.57 4.05 -20.53
N PHE A 119 0.28 2.75 -20.53
CA PHE A 119 0.61 1.87 -21.66
C PHE A 119 -0.17 2.24 -22.92
N VAL A 120 -1.45 2.58 -22.78
CA VAL A 120 -2.29 3.08 -23.88
C VAL A 120 -1.73 4.39 -24.42
N LEU A 121 -1.41 5.35 -23.54
CA LEU A 121 -0.83 6.63 -23.94
C LEU A 121 0.48 6.44 -24.70
N LEU A 122 1.37 5.58 -24.20
CA LEU A 122 2.62 5.27 -24.88
C LEU A 122 2.38 4.69 -26.27
N GLY A 123 1.43 3.74 -26.41
CA GLY A 123 1.07 3.16 -27.69
C GLY A 123 0.50 4.18 -28.68
N LEU A 124 -0.28 5.16 -28.20
CA LEU A 124 -0.85 6.25 -29.02
C LEU A 124 0.20 7.28 -29.45
N LEU A 125 1.27 7.46 -28.67
CA LEU A 125 2.32 8.46 -28.93
C LEU A 125 3.37 7.97 -29.94
N VAL A 126 3.39 6.67 -30.24
CA VAL A 126 4.41 6.02 -31.08
C VAL A 126 3.85 5.76 -32.48
N SER A 127 4.65 6.10 -33.51
CA SER A 127 4.34 5.85 -34.92
C SER A 127 4.97 4.54 -35.39
N PRO A 128 4.21 3.58 -35.95
CA PRO A 128 4.75 2.29 -36.41
C PRO A 128 5.84 2.40 -37.48
N GLY A 129 5.83 3.45 -38.30
CA GLY A 129 6.81 3.66 -39.37
C GLY A 129 8.23 3.87 -38.83
N ASP A 130 8.36 4.58 -37.72
CA ASP A 130 9.64 4.98 -37.14
C ASP A 130 10.28 3.89 -36.26
N LEU A 131 9.53 2.81 -35.96
CA LEU A 131 9.99 1.71 -35.11
C LEU A 131 10.99 0.79 -35.79
N SER A 132 10.86 0.62 -37.11
CA SER A 132 11.66 -0.35 -37.87
C SER A 132 13.16 -0.05 -37.80
N GLY A 133 13.54 1.24 -37.83
CA GLY A 133 14.93 1.69 -37.73
C GLY A 133 15.52 1.56 -36.31
N GLU A 134 14.68 1.61 -35.28
CA GLU A 134 15.11 1.60 -33.87
C GLU A 134 15.04 0.21 -33.21
N LEU A 135 14.53 -0.80 -33.91
CA LEU A 135 14.43 -2.17 -33.39
C LEU A 135 15.79 -2.77 -33.01
N ILE A 136 16.79 -2.65 -33.89
CA ILE A 136 18.12 -3.22 -33.64
C ILE A 136 18.79 -2.48 -32.46
N PRO A 137 18.89 -1.14 -32.45
CA PRO A 137 19.40 -0.40 -31.29
C PRO A 137 18.69 -0.76 -29.97
N ALA A 138 17.36 -0.85 -29.97
CA ALA A 138 16.58 -1.16 -28.79
C ALA A 138 16.81 -2.59 -28.26
N VAL A 139 16.90 -3.58 -29.15
CA VAL A 139 17.18 -4.97 -28.77
C VAL A 139 18.60 -5.12 -28.24
N VAL A 140 19.58 -4.48 -28.89
CA VAL A 140 20.99 -4.50 -28.43
C VAL A 140 21.11 -3.83 -27.07
N ALA A 141 20.59 -2.60 -26.92
CA ALA A 141 20.60 -1.88 -25.64
C ALA A 141 19.85 -2.67 -24.55
N GLY A 142 18.69 -3.24 -24.90
CA GLY A 142 17.93 -4.12 -24.03
C GLY A 142 18.75 -5.32 -23.54
N ALA A 143 19.35 -6.06 -24.46
CA ALA A 143 20.17 -7.23 -24.16
C ALA A 143 21.37 -6.88 -23.29
N VAL A 144 22.08 -5.79 -23.58
CA VAL A 144 23.19 -5.29 -22.75
C VAL A 144 22.72 -4.97 -21.34
N LEU A 145 21.61 -4.23 -21.20
CA LEU A 145 21.06 -3.89 -19.88
C LEU A 145 20.55 -5.12 -19.12
N LEU A 146 20.02 -6.13 -19.80
CA LEU A 146 19.50 -7.34 -19.17
C LEU A 146 20.58 -8.35 -18.78
N LEU A 147 21.54 -8.61 -19.68
CA LEU A 147 22.55 -9.66 -19.49
C LEU A 147 23.79 -9.15 -18.76
N LEU A 148 24.06 -7.84 -18.79
CA LEU A 148 25.22 -7.24 -18.14
C LEU A 148 24.80 -6.24 -17.07
N GLY A 149 24.02 -5.22 -17.45
CA GLY A 149 23.67 -4.11 -16.57
C GLY A 149 22.97 -4.57 -15.29
N ARG A 150 21.96 -5.43 -15.43
CA ARG A 150 21.19 -5.95 -14.29
C ARG A 150 21.95 -6.91 -13.41
N PRO A 151 22.57 -7.99 -13.92
CA PRO A 151 23.37 -8.89 -13.08
C PRO A 151 24.46 -8.15 -12.32
N LEU A 152 25.12 -7.19 -12.96
CA LEU A 152 26.13 -6.36 -12.29
C LEU A 152 25.51 -5.49 -11.20
N SER A 153 24.38 -4.83 -11.48
CA SER A 153 23.68 -4.00 -10.49
C SER A 153 23.22 -4.83 -9.29
N VAL A 154 22.62 -6.00 -9.52
CA VAL A 154 22.16 -6.91 -8.47
C VAL A 154 23.35 -7.45 -7.66
N LEU A 155 24.44 -7.85 -8.32
CA LEU A 155 25.65 -8.34 -7.66
C LEU A 155 26.26 -7.26 -6.75
N ILE A 156 26.36 -6.01 -7.24
CA ILE A 156 26.89 -4.89 -6.46
C ILE A 156 25.97 -4.58 -5.28
N SER A 157 24.66 -4.47 -5.52
CA SER A 157 23.68 -4.16 -4.46
C SER A 157 23.58 -5.26 -3.40
N LEU A 158 23.78 -6.51 -3.79
CA LEU A 158 23.74 -7.66 -2.89
C LEU A 158 25.11 -8.08 -2.37
N ALA A 159 26.21 -7.43 -2.76
CA ALA A 159 27.55 -7.82 -2.30
C ALA A 159 27.68 -7.83 -0.76
N GLY A 160 26.97 -6.94 -0.08
CA GLY A 160 26.91 -6.88 1.39
C GLY A 160 25.90 -7.83 2.03
N PHE A 161 25.01 -8.44 1.24
CA PHE A 161 23.94 -9.31 1.71
C PHE A 161 24.25 -10.76 1.29
N ARG A 162 24.23 -11.71 2.21
CA ARG A 162 24.59 -13.13 1.94
C ARG A 162 23.49 -13.89 1.19
N VAL A 163 22.95 -13.30 0.12
CA VAL A 163 21.88 -13.86 -0.71
C VAL A 163 22.46 -14.92 -1.65
N PRO A 164 21.87 -16.12 -1.76
CA PRO A 164 22.40 -17.20 -2.59
C PRO A 164 22.34 -16.84 -4.08
N TRP A 165 23.31 -17.32 -4.85
CA TRP A 165 23.47 -16.98 -6.27
C TRP A 165 22.22 -17.28 -7.13
N ARG A 166 21.44 -18.31 -6.77
CA ARG A 166 20.21 -18.69 -7.47
C ARG A 166 19.14 -17.60 -7.39
N GLU A 167 19.02 -16.97 -6.22
CA GLU A 167 18.15 -15.81 -6.00
C GLU A 167 18.69 -14.59 -6.72
N GLN A 168 20.01 -14.36 -6.73
CA GLN A 168 20.61 -13.24 -7.46
C GLN A 168 20.34 -13.33 -8.98
N VAL A 169 20.45 -14.52 -9.56
CA VAL A 169 20.13 -14.76 -10.99
C VAL A 169 18.65 -14.51 -11.25
N PHE A 170 17.77 -15.01 -10.38
CA PHE A 170 16.34 -14.76 -10.50
C PHE A 170 15.99 -13.27 -10.38
N LEU A 171 16.54 -12.56 -9.39
CA LEU A 171 16.35 -11.11 -9.20
C LEU A 171 16.84 -10.31 -10.41
N SER A 172 17.96 -10.72 -11.01
CA SER A 172 18.50 -10.09 -12.23
C SER A 172 17.57 -10.27 -13.43
N TRP A 173 16.87 -11.41 -13.51
CA TRP A 173 15.89 -11.70 -14.54
C TRP A 173 14.51 -11.08 -14.26
N ALA A 174 14.12 -10.99 -12.98
CA ALA A 174 12.78 -10.68 -12.51
C ALA A 174 12.36 -9.20 -12.51
N GLY A 175 13.20 -8.30 -13.03
CA GLY A 175 12.79 -6.91 -13.17
C GLY A 175 11.80 -6.73 -14.33
N LEU A 176 10.51 -6.89 -14.08
CA LEU A 176 9.51 -6.42 -15.03
C LEU A 176 9.68 -4.90 -15.20
N ARG A 177 9.76 -4.43 -16.45
CA ARG A 177 9.89 -3.00 -16.73
C ARG A 177 8.51 -2.36 -16.58
N GLY A 178 8.37 -1.56 -15.53
CA GLY A 178 7.10 -0.94 -15.14
C GLY A 178 6.80 0.36 -15.86
N ALA A 179 5.87 1.11 -15.29
CA ALA A 179 5.43 2.44 -15.71
C ALA A 179 6.55 3.50 -15.73
N VAL A 180 7.59 3.36 -14.90
CA VAL A 180 8.56 4.44 -14.66
C VAL A 180 9.38 4.83 -15.91
N PRO A 181 10.02 3.90 -16.66
CA PRO A 181 10.73 4.26 -17.89
C PRO A 181 9.83 4.95 -18.93
N ILE A 182 8.55 4.57 -18.97
CA ILE A 182 7.58 5.16 -19.90
C ILE A 182 7.36 6.64 -19.57
N VAL A 183 7.09 6.96 -18.31
CA VAL A 183 6.95 8.36 -17.86
C VAL A 183 8.25 9.13 -18.06
N LEU A 184 9.40 8.51 -17.78
CA LEU A 184 10.70 9.18 -17.96
C LEU A 184 11.00 9.48 -19.43
N ALA A 185 10.52 8.66 -20.36
CA ALA A 185 10.70 8.88 -21.79
C ALA A 185 9.86 10.05 -22.34
N THR A 186 8.80 10.47 -21.65
CA THR A 186 7.97 11.60 -22.10
C THR A 186 8.53 12.96 -21.65
N PHE A 187 9.33 13.02 -20.57
CA PHE A 187 9.91 14.29 -20.10
C PHE A 187 10.75 15.01 -21.16
N PRO A 188 11.68 14.37 -21.89
CA PRO A 188 12.45 15.03 -22.95
C PRO A 188 11.57 15.58 -24.08
N ILE A 189 10.44 14.92 -24.38
CA ILE A 189 9.49 15.37 -25.40
C ILE A 189 8.81 16.67 -24.95
N VAL A 190 8.31 16.70 -23.71
CA VAL A 190 7.66 17.88 -23.14
C VAL A 190 8.66 19.04 -22.99
N ALA A 191 9.92 18.72 -22.69
CA ALA A 191 11.01 19.70 -22.61
C ALA A 191 11.51 20.19 -23.99
N GLY A 192 10.99 19.65 -25.10
CA GLY A 192 11.37 20.06 -26.45
C GLY A 192 12.80 19.66 -26.86
N VAL A 193 13.35 18.60 -26.25
CA VAL A 193 14.71 18.12 -26.55
C VAL A 193 14.74 17.52 -27.96
N PRO A 194 15.72 17.90 -28.82
CA PRO A 194 15.89 17.28 -30.13
C PRO A 194 16.08 15.76 -30.02
N ASP A 195 15.54 14.99 -30.98
CA ASP A 195 15.64 13.52 -31.03
C ASP A 195 14.97 12.77 -29.84
N SER A 196 14.13 13.46 -29.06
CA SER A 196 13.41 12.86 -27.91
C SER A 196 12.47 11.71 -28.30
N PHE A 197 11.88 11.77 -29.50
CA PHE A 197 11.00 10.71 -30.02
C PHE A 197 11.76 9.41 -30.31
N ARG A 198 13.04 9.49 -30.65
CA ARG A 198 13.88 8.31 -30.81
C ARG A 198 14.06 7.56 -29.49
N LEU A 199 14.28 8.28 -28.40
CA LEU A 199 14.34 7.72 -27.05
C LEU A 199 13.01 7.05 -26.68
N LEU A 200 11.88 7.69 -26.99
CA LEU A 200 10.55 7.12 -26.79
C LEU A 200 10.36 5.80 -27.56
N ASN A 201 10.72 5.78 -28.85
CA ASN A 201 10.62 4.59 -29.71
C ASN A 201 11.48 3.43 -29.17
N ILE A 202 12.72 3.72 -28.77
CA ILE A 202 13.61 2.75 -28.15
C ILE A 202 12.99 2.19 -26.86
N VAL A 203 12.53 3.06 -25.96
CA VAL A 203 11.91 2.66 -24.68
C VAL A 203 10.65 1.83 -24.92
N PHE A 204 9.80 2.20 -25.89
CA PHE A 204 8.61 1.45 -26.26
C PHE A 204 8.94 0.02 -26.70
N ILE A 205 9.84 -0.13 -27.69
CA ILE A 205 10.28 -1.45 -28.18
C ILE A 205 10.84 -2.27 -27.04
N LEU A 206 11.68 -1.64 -26.22
CA LEU A 206 12.36 -2.25 -25.09
C LEU A 206 11.41 -2.73 -23.98
N VAL A 207 10.31 -2.02 -23.75
CA VAL A 207 9.23 -2.42 -22.83
C VAL A 207 8.40 -3.55 -23.44
N VAL A 208 8.00 -3.46 -24.71
CA VAL A 208 7.20 -4.48 -25.40
C VAL A 208 7.95 -5.82 -25.48
N VAL A 209 9.18 -5.81 -26.00
CA VAL A 209 10.01 -7.01 -26.13
C VAL A 209 10.24 -7.67 -24.77
N PHE A 210 10.51 -6.88 -23.72
CA PHE A 210 10.77 -7.45 -22.41
C PHE A 210 9.52 -7.97 -21.73
N THR A 211 8.38 -7.30 -21.89
CA THR A 211 7.12 -7.81 -21.34
C THR A 211 6.75 -9.13 -22.00
N LEU A 212 6.91 -9.24 -23.32
CA LEU A 212 6.63 -10.46 -24.07
C LEU A 212 7.60 -11.61 -23.75
N VAL A 213 8.89 -11.33 -23.60
CA VAL A 213 9.91 -12.35 -23.31
C VAL A 213 9.97 -12.70 -21.82
N GLN A 214 10.03 -11.70 -20.96
CA GLN A 214 10.22 -11.91 -19.52
C GLN A 214 8.96 -12.45 -18.86
N GLY A 215 7.78 -11.91 -19.15
CA GLY A 215 6.53 -12.28 -18.48
C GLY A 215 6.32 -13.81 -18.38
N PRO A 216 6.27 -14.53 -19.51
CA PRO A 216 6.15 -15.99 -19.52
C PRO A 216 7.38 -16.72 -18.95
N SER A 217 8.58 -16.19 -19.18
CA SER A 217 9.83 -16.85 -18.76
C SER A 217 10.05 -16.87 -17.25
N LEU A 218 9.44 -15.95 -16.49
CA LEU A 218 9.65 -15.83 -15.05
C LEU A 218 9.23 -17.09 -14.29
N GLY A 219 8.07 -17.65 -14.64
CA GLY A 219 7.57 -18.88 -14.02
C GLY A 219 8.51 -20.06 -14.26
N LEU A 220 9.05 -20.18 -15.49
CA LEU A 220 10.01 -21.23 -15.85
C LEU A 220 11.31 -21.09 -15.07
N ILE A 221 11.87 -19.87 -15.00
CA ILE A 221 13.14 -19.64 -14.32
C ILE A 221 13.00 -19.85 -12.81
N ALA A 222 11.88 -19.43 -12.20
CA ALA A 222 11.59 -19.70 -10.80
C ALA A 222 11.58 -21.23 -10.51
N HIS A 223 11.00 -22.03 -11.41
CA HIS A 223 11.01 -23.49 -11.32
C HIS A 223 12.41 -24.09 -11.48
N VAL A 224 13.15 -23.69 -12.51
CA VAL A 224 14.52 -24.17 -12.79
C VAL A 224 15.46 -23.82 -11.64
N MET A 225 15.33 -22.60 -11.10
CA MET A 225 16.09 -22.13 -9.95
C MET A 225 15.56 -22.66 -8.61
N ARG A 226 14.57 -23.58 -8.62
CA ARG A 226 13.90 -24.17 -7.43
C ARG A 226 13.66 -23.13 -6.33
N LEU A 227 13.18 -21.96 -6.70
CA LEU A 227 12.86 -20.86 -5.77
C LEU A 227 11.41 -20.91 -5.30
N ILE A 228 10.59 -21.77 -5.92
CA ILE A 228 9.22 -22.01 -5.51
C ILE A 228 9.25 -23.07 -4.41
N PRO A 229 8.90 -22.71 -3.15
CA PRO A 229 8.78 -23.69 -2.08
C PRO A 229 7.68 -24.68 -2.46
N ARG A 230 7.98 -25.98 -2.43
CA ARG A 230 7.00 -27.02 -2.79
C ARG A 230 6.03 -27.37 -1.65
N ASP A 231 6.31 -26.93 -0.43
CA ASP A 231 5.53 -27.27 0.77
C ASP A 231 5.61 -26.17 1.83
N THR A 232 4.99 -25.02 1.57
CA THR A 232 4.62 -24.13 2.68
C THR A 232 3.14 -24.38 2.92
N THR A 233 2.80 -25.04 4.03
CA THR A 233 1.49 -24.91 4.69
C THR A 233 1.05 -23.48 4.47
N ARG A 234 -0.02 -23.26 3.68
CA ARG A 234 -0.56 -21.92 3.36
C ARG A 234 -0.45 -21.09 4.63
N GLU A 235 0.45 -20.11 4.64
CA GLU A 235 0.48 -19.13 5.71
C GLU A 235 -0.97 -18.64 5.82
N ILE A 236 -1.53 -18.77 7.03
CA ILE A 236 -2.85 -18.27 7.36
C ILE A 236 -2.71 -16.74 7.33
N HIS A 237 -2.68 -16.18 6.13
CA HIS A 237 -2.89 -14.78 5.89
C HIS A 237 -4.38 -14.59 6.16
N VAL A 238 -4.69 -13.93 7.27
CA VAL A 238 -6.02 -13.37 7.52
C VAL A 238 -6.19 -12.21 6.54
N GLU A 239 -6.29 -12.53 5.25
CA GLU A 239 -7.09 -11.74 4.35
C GLU A 239 -8.54 -11.90 4.80
N SER A 240 -9.43 -10.99 4.44
CA SER A 240 -10.87 -11.17 4.64
C SER A 240 -11.46 -12.22 3.69
N ALA A 241 -10.64 -12.74 2.76
CA ALA A 241 -10.97 -13.66 1.68
C ALA A 241 -10.95 -15.19 1.98
N PRO A 242 -10.59 -15.73 3.17
CA PRO A 242 -10.83 -17.14 3.50
C PRO A 242 -12.31 -17.47 3.54
N LEU A 243 -13.15 -16.45 3.80
CA LEU A 243 -14.61 -16.58 3.81
C LEU A 243 -15.15 -16.75 2.38
N ASP A 244 -14.64 -16.00 1.39
CA ASP A 244 -15.09 -16.11 -0.01
C ASP A 244 -14.77 -17.47 -0.64
N VAL A 245 -13.63 -18.08 -0.31
CA VAL A 245 -13.24 -19.41 -0.82
C VAL A 245 -14.05 -20.54 -0.16
N LEU A 246 -14.54 -20.34 1.07
CA LEU A 246 -15.36 -21.29 1.82
C LEU A 246 -16.87 -20.99 1.74
N GLU A 247 -17.28 -19.96 0.97
CA GLU A 247 -18.63 -19.39 1.01
C GLU A 247 -19.11 -19.12 2.44
N ALA A 248 -18.19 -18.82 3.37
CA ALA A 248 -18.48 -18.72 4.78
C ALA A 248 -18.99 -17.31 5.13
N GLU A 249 -20.02 -17.25 5.94
CA GLU A 249 -20.65 -16.00 6.38
C GLU A 249 -20.59 -15.88 7.89
N LEU A 250 -20.31 -14.66 8.37
CA LEU A 250 -20.34 -14.30 9.78
C LEU A 250 -21.68 -13.67 10.12
N LEU A 251 -22.41 -14.28 11.05
CA LEU A 251 -23.65 -13.75 11.60
C LEU A 251 -23.41 -13.34 13.06
N THR A 252 -23.87 -12.13 13.41
CA THR A 252 -23.89 -11.64 14.79
C THR A 252 -25.31 -11.48 15.27
N MET A 253 -25.59 -11.93 16.49
CA MET A 253 -26.91 -11.85 17.11
C MET A 253 -26.77 -11.53 18.59
N THR A 254 -27.55 -10.57 19.06
CA THR A 254 -27.71 -10.28 20.49
C THR A 254 -28.95 -10.98 21.03
N VAL A 255 -28.82 -11.65 22.18
CA VAL A 255 -29.94 -12.36 22.83
C VAL A 255 -30.76 -11.36 23.64
N LEU A 256 -31.91 -10.97 23.09
CA LEU A 256 -32.82 -10.02 23.74
C LEU A 256 -33.55 -10.64 24.95
N PRO A 257 -33.98 -9.83 25.94
CA PRO A 257 -34.71 -10.33 27.13
C PRO A 257 -36.00 -11.11 26.83
N ALA A 258 -36.67 -10.80 25.72
CA ALA A 258 -37.87 -11.52 25.27
C ALA A 258 -37.57 -12.88 24.61
N SER A 259 -36.30 -13.16 24.31
CA SER A 259 -35.88 -14.38 23.62
C SER A 259 -35.93 -15.60 24.55
N ARG A 260 -36.50 -16.69 24.04
CA ARG A 260 -36.48 -18.01 24.67
C ARG A 260 -35.19 -18.81 24.39
N LEU A 261 -34.16 -18.16 23.84
CA LEU A 261 -32.80 -18.71 23.76
C LEU A 261 -32.14 -18.80 25.14
N ASN A 262 -32.64 -18.06 26.13
CA ASN A 262 -32.11 -18.11 27.49
C ASN A 262 -32.14 -19.55 28.04
N ASN A 263 -31.01 -19.97 28.60
CA ASN A 263 -30.78 -21.29 29.19
C ASN A 263 -30.86 -22.46 28.19
N VAL A 264 -30.82 -22.20 26.88
CA VAL A 264 -30.61 -23.22 25.83
C VAL A 264 -29.11 -23.45 25.66
N SER A 265 -28.69 -24.71 25.62
CA SER A 265 -27.29 -25.05 25.35
C SER A 265 -26.94 -24.99 23.87
N VAL A 266 -25.66 -24.79 23.56
CA VAL A 266 -25.14 -24.77 22.18
C VAL A 266 -25.46 -26.05 21.43
N LEU A 267 -25.37 -27.21 22.10
CA LEU A 267 -25.75 -28.51 21.53
C LEU A 267 -27.26 -28.62 21.26
N GLU A 268 -28.12 -28.06 22.12
CA GLU A 268 -29.58 -28.09 21.95
C GLU A 268 -30.06 -27.20 20.80
N LEU A 269 -29.29 -26.19 20.40
CA LEU A 269 -29.60 -25.36 19.23
C LEU A 269 -29.70 -26.19 17.96
N ARG A 270 -28.85 -27.22 17.81
CA ARG A 270 -28.77 -28.07 16.60
C ARG A 270 -28.72 -27.21 15.33
N LEU A 271 -27.70 -26.36 15.24
CA LEU A 271 -27.48 -25.58 14.04
C LEU A 271 -27.19 -26.50 12.84
N PRO A 272 -27.59 -26.13 11.61
CA PRO A 272 -27.30 -26.93 10.42
C PRO A 272 -25.80 -26.99 10.17
N ASP A 273 -25.21 -28.16 9.93
CA ASP A 273 -23.80 -28.27 9.55
C ASP A 273 -23.53 -27.52 8.23
N PRO A 274 -22.42 -26.76 8.11
CA PRO A 274 -21.28 -26.62 9.04
C PRO A 274 -21.37 -25.35 9.94
N SER A 275 -22.57 -24.95 10.37
CA SER A 275 -22.79 -23.71 11.13
C SER A 275 -22.45 -23.88 12.60
N VAL A 276 -21.59 -23.01 13.14
CA VAL A 276 -21.05 -23.12 14.50
C VAL A 276 -21.01 -21.77 15.19
N ILE A 277 -21.36 -21.74 16.48
CA ILE A 277 -21.11 -20.58 17.35
C ILE A 277 -19.62 -20.59 17.72
N THR A 278 -18.87 -19.64 17.19
CA THR A 278 -17.41 -19.57 17.34
C THR A 278 -17.00 -18.85 18.62
N LEU A 279 -17.75 -17.81 19.00
CA LEU A 279 -17.50 -17.00 20.19
C LEU A 279 -18.82 -16.52 20.80
N ILE A 280 -18.83 -16.37 22.12
CA ILE A 280 -19.87 -15.67 22.88
C ILE A 280 -19.21 -14.51 23.62
N ILE A 281 -19.83 -13.33 23.56
CA ILE A 281 -19.46 -12.16 24.35
C ILE A 281 -20.51 -12.00 25.45
N ARG A 282 -20.07 -12.07 26.70
CA ARG A 282 -20.91 -11.89 27.89
C ARG A 282 -20.23 -10.93 28.85
N ASP A 283 -20.92 -9.85 29.23
CA ASP A 283 -20.41 -8.82 30.14
C ASP A 283 -19.02 -8.27 29.71
N GLY A 284 -18.80 -8.15 28.40
CA GLY A 284 -17.53 -7.68 27.82
C GLY A 284 -16.40 -8.72 27.76
N HIS A 285 -16.63 -9.95 28.24
CA HIS A 285 -15.69 -11.06 28.15
C HIS A 285 -16.01 -11.98 26.98
N THR A 286 -15.00 -12.27 26.15
CA THR A 286 -15.08 -13.21 25.04
C THR A 286 -14.63 -14.60 25.47
N PHE A 287 -15.38 -15.63 25.09
CA PHE A 287 -14.97 -17.01 25.30
C PHE A 287 -15.47 -17.93 24.18
N VAL A 288 -14.78 -19.05 23.99
CA VAL A 288 -15.17 -20.09 23.03
C VAL A 288 -16.18 -21.01 23.72
N PRO A 289 -17.41 -21.15 23.18
CA PRO A 289 -18.43 -21.96 23.81
C PRO A 289 -18.12 -23.46 23.69
N GLN A 290 -18.45 -24.22 24.74
CA GLN A 290 -18.50 -25.67 24.75
C GLN A 290 -19.92 -26.18 24.41
N PRO A 291 -20.10 -27.44 23.99
CA PRO A 291 -21.44 -27.97 23.63
C PRO A 291 -22.51 -27.80 24.72
N ASP A 292 -22.12 -27.85 25.99
CA ASP A 292 -22.96 -27.69 27.18
C ASP A 292 -23.13 -26.22 27.63
N THR A 293 -22.40 -25.29 27.01
CA THR A 293 -22.49 -23.87 27.32
C THR A 293 -23.90 -23.37 27.08
N ARG A 294 -24.47 -22.72 28.10
CA ARG A 294 -25.82 -22.16 28.08
C ARG A 294 -25.79 -20.70 27.66
N ILE A 295 -26.68 -20.36 26.74
CA ILE A 295 -26.91 -18.99 26.27
C ILE A 295 -27.67 -18.21 27.34
N ALA A 296 -27.25 -16.98 27.62
CA ALA A 296 -27.88 -16.06 28.55
C ALA A 296 -28.45 -14.83 27.81
N VAL A 297 -29.40 -14.15 28.45
CA VAL A 297 -29.87 -12.85 27.99
C VAL A 297 -28.71 -11.84 28.03
N GLY A 298 -28.56 -11.06 26.96
CA GLY A 298 -27.47 -10.10 26.80
C GLY A 298 -26.22 -10.67 26.11
N ASP A 299 -26.16 -11.98 25.87
CA ASP A 299 -25.07 -12.56 25.08
C ASP A 299 -25.07 -12.03 23.65
N GLU A 300 -23.87 -11.70 23.15
CA GLU A 300 -23.63 -11.53 21.72
C GLU A 300 -22.98 -12.79 21.16
N LEU A 301 -23.65 -13.42 20.20
CA LEU A 301 -23.24 -14.68 19.59
C LEU A 301 -22.61 -14.41 18.23
N LEU A 302 -21.38 -14.90 18.03
CA LEU A 302 -20.69 -14.87 16.74
C LEU A 302 -20.77 -16.25 16.08
N ILE A 303 -21.56 -16.36 15.01
CA ILE A 303 -21.82 -17.60 14.29
C ILE A 303 -21.11 -17.56 12.94
N VAL A 304 -20.40 -18.63 12.62
CA VAL A 304 -19.88 -18.88 11.26
C VAL A 304 -20.78 -19.90 10.59
N THR A 305 -21.26 -19.62 9.40
CA THR A 305 -22.09 -20.52 8.57
C THR A 305 -21.60 -20.44 7.11
N THR A 306 -22.28 -21.11 6.18
CA THR A 306 -22.04 -20.94 4.72
C THR A 306 -23.23 -20.26 4.06
N SER A 307 -23.03 -19.65 2.88
CA SER A 307 -24.13 -19.03 2.10
C SER A 307 -25.28 -20.00 1.83
N LYS A 308 -24.99 -21.29 1.64
CA LYS A 308 -26.01 -22.35 1.45
C LYS A 308 -26.86 -22.59 2.70
N THR A 309 -26.26 -22.50 3.89
CA THR A 309 -26.92 -22.82 5.18
C THR A 309 -27.34 -21.59 5.97
N ARG A 310 -27.00 -20.39 5.49
CA ARG A 310 -27.31 -19.09 6.11
C ARG A 310 -28.78 -18.97 6.49
N VAL A 311 -29.67 -19.14 5.53
CA VAL A 311 -31.13 -19.01 5.74
C VAL A 311 -31.66 -20.04 6.74
N ALA A 312 -31.20 -21.29 6.64
CA ALA A 312 -31.59 -22.35 7.58
C ALA A 312 -31.08 -22.07 9.01
N THR A 313 -29.90 -21.48 9.14
CA THR A 313 -29.30 -21.07 10.41
C THR A 313 -30.08 -19.92 11.03
N GLU A 314 -30.38 -18.86 10.26
CA GLU A 314 -31.22 -17.74 10.71
C GLU A 314 -32.62 -18.22 11.16
N ARG A 315 -33.26 -19.07 10.36
CA ARG A 315 -34.57 -19.68 10.69
C ARG A 315 -34.50 -20.47 11.99
N ARG A 316 -33.48 -21.32 12.16
CA ARG A 316 -33.32 -22.10 13.39
C ARG A 316 -33.14 -21.21 14.61
N LEU A 317 -32.31 -20.17 14.51
CA LEU A 317 -32.08 -19.22 15.59
C LEU A 317 -33.35 -18.43 15.94
N ARG A 318 -34.11 -17.97 14.94
CA ARG A 318 -35.41 -17.30 15.14
C ARG A 318 -36.43 -18.23 15.80
N ALA A 319 -36.52 -19.47 15.33
CA ALA A 319 -37.46 -20.46 15.87
C ALA A 319 -37.22 -20.71 17.36
N VAL A 320 -35.95 -20.94 17.74
CA VAL A 320 -35.58 -21.14 19.15
C VAL A 320 -35.72 -19.84 19.95
N SER A 321 -35.45 -18.67 19.36
CA SER A 321 -35.70 -17.38 20.01
C SER A 321 -37.18 -17.16 20.35
N ARG A 322 -38.10 -17.59 19.48
CA ARG A 322 -39.56 -17.44 19.70
C ARG A 322 -40.15 -18.49 20.64
N ARG A 323 -39.76 -19.77 20.50
CA ARG A 323 -40.42 -20.91 21.18
C ARG A 323 -39.51 -21.77 22.06
N GLY A 324 -38.22 -21.45 22.14
CA GLY A 324 -37.23 -22.18 22.94
C GLY A 324 -36.79 -23.50 22.31
N LYS A 325 -36.15 -24.36 23.10
CA LYS A 325 -35.54 -25.62 22.62
C LYS A 325 -36.48 -26.59 21.89
N LEU A 326 -37.79 -26.49 22.17
CA LEU A 326 -38.84 -27.32 21.56
C LEU A 326 -39.59 -26.61 20.41
N ALA A 327 -39.01 -25.57 19.79
CA ALA A 327 -39.68 -24.79 18.74
C ALA A 327 -40.34 -25.64 17.64
N TYR A 328 -39.65 -26.69 17.19
CA TYR A 328 -40.15 -27.59 16.16
C TYR A 328 -41.41 -28.37 16.59
N TRP A 329 -41.56 -28.68 17.88
CA TRP A 329 -42.77 -29.33 18.42
C TRP A 329 -43.97 -28.38 18.50
N PHE A 330 -43.72 -27.07 18.44
CA PHE A 330 -44.76 -26.04 18.44
C PHE A 330 -45.00 -25.46 17.03
N ASP A 331 -44.62 -26.20 15.99
CA ASP A 331 -44.74 -25.79 14.58
C ASP A 331 -44.10 -24.42 14.28
N GLU A 332 -43.05 -24.05 15.01
CA GLU A 332 -42.28 -22.84 14.79
C GLU A 332 -41.00 -23.15 14.00
N TYR A 333 -40.96 -22.67 12.77
CA TYR A 333 -39.86 -22.89 11.81
C TYR A 333 -39.01 -21.63 11.58
N GLY A 334 -39.32 -20.51 12.24
CA GLY A 334 -38.51 -19.29 12.18
C GLY A 334 -38.63 -18.51 10.87
N GLU A 335 -39.77 -18.61 10.19
CA GLU A 335 -40.06 -17.82 9.00
C GLU A 335 -39.99 -16.31 9.31
N PRO A 336 -39.50 -15.48 8.36
CA PRO A 336 -39.53 -14.03 8.48
C PRO A 336 -40.98 -13.53 8.65
N ASP A 337 -41.13 -12.51 9.48
CA ASP A 337 -42.37 -11.72 9.54
C ASP A 337 -42.51 -10.83 8.31
#